data_AF-A0A924XBM0-F1
#
_entry.id   AF-A0A924XBM0-F1
#
_cell.length_a   1.000
_cell.length_b   1.000
_cell.length_c   1.000
_cell.angle_alpha   90.00
_cell.angle_beta   90.00
_cell.angle_gamma   90.00
#
_symmetry.space_group_name_H-M   'P 1'
#
loop_
_entity.id
_entity.type
_entity.pdbx_description
1 polymer ?
#
loop_
_entity_poly.entity_id
_entity_poly.type
_entity_poly.pdbx_seq_one_letter_code
_entity_poly.pdbx_strand_id
1 'polypeptide(L)'
;SNPGETFIDRMIALVEGASRQKTPNEIALNILLSGLTIIFLLAVVTLQPFAIYSNAPQTIFVLISLLVCLIPTTIGGLLSAIGIAGMDRLVQHNVLAMSGRAVEAAGDVNTLLLDKTGTITLGNRQATEFFALKGVDENALADAAQLSSLADETPEGRSIVVLAKEKYGLRGRELSEFSTPPEFIPFTAQTRMSGVNFDGREIRKGAVNAIIKYVSDNGNQPPSEMLEIVERIAKAGGTPLVVAENNKPLGVIYLKDIVKGGMVERFNQLRQMGIKTVMITGDNALTAASIAREAGVDDFLAEATPEDKMKLIKKEQAEGKLVAMTGDGTNDAPALAQADVGVAMNTGTQAAKEAGNMVDLDSNPTKLIEVVEIGKQLLMTRGALTTFSIANDVAKYFAIIPAMFLLTYPQLQALNIMGLHSPQSAILSAVIFNALVIIALIPLALRGIGYRPMSASALLQRNLLIYGIGGLIVPFVGIKIIDLIITTLGLA
;
A
#
# COMPACT_ATOMS: atom_id res chain seq x y z
N SER A 1 5.54 -31.44 -3.77
CA SER A 1 4.72 -30.27 -4.13
C SER A 1 3.48 -30.79 -4.81
N ASN A 2 2.28 -30.44 -4.33
CA ASN A 2 1.05 -30.78 -5.07
C ASN A 2 1.03 -29.98 -6.39
N PRO A 3 0.70 -30.61 -7.53
CA PRO A 3 0.47 -29.90 -8.78
C PRO A 3 -0.65 -28.85 -8.62
N GLY A 4 -0.44 -27.63 -9.11
CA GLY A 4 -1.45 -26.55 -9.04
C GLY A 4 -1.39 -25.69 -7.77
N GLU A 5 -0.58 -26.07 -6.77
CA GLU A 5 -0.43 -25.31 -5.52
C GLU A 5 0.91 -24.59 -5.41
N THR A 6 1.74 -24.64 -6.47
CA THR A 6 3.01 -23.92 -6.45
C THR A 6 2.79 -22.41 -6.49
N PHE A 7 3.78 -21.64 -6.04
CA PHE A 7 3.72 -20.18 -6.10
C PHE A 7 3.52 -19.67 -7.54
N ILE A 8 4.14 -20.33 -8.53
CA ILE A 8 3.94 -20.02 -9.96
C ILE A 8 2.52 -20.36 -10.39
N ASP A 9 1.96 -21.51 -9.98
CA ASP A 9 0.58 -21.87 -10.28
C ASP A 9 -0.41 -20.84 -9.71
N ARG A 10 -0.14 -20.30 -8.51
CA ARG A 10 -0.94 -19.21 -7.93
C ARG A 10 -0.83 -17.92 -8.75
N MET A 11 0.37 -17.57 -9.25
CA MET A 11 0.53 -16.43 -10.17
C MET A 11 -0.27 -16.65 -11.46
N ILE A 12 -0.23 -17.85 -12.03
CA ILE A 12 -0.99 -18.20 -13.23
C ILE A 12 -2.50 -18.11 -12.96
N ALA A 13 -3.00 -18.67 -11.86
CA ALA A 13 -4.42 -18.63 -11.49
C ALA A 13 -4.95 -17.20 -11.28
N LEU A 14 -4.12 -16.30 -10.74
CA LEU A 14 -4.48 -14.88 -10.57
C LEU A 14 -4.62 -14.16 -11.92
N VAL A 15 -3.77 -14.47 -12.89
CA VAL A 15 -3.81 -13.90 -14.24
C VAL A 15 -4.93 -14.50 -15.08
N GLU A 16 -5.20 -15.81 -14.94
CA GLU A 16 -6.22 -16.52 -15.70
C GLU A 16 -7.66 -16.17 -15.29
N GLY A 17 -7.87 -15.51 -14.14
CA GLY A 17 -9.14 -14.88 -13.76
C GLY A 17 -10.31 -15.84 -13.49
N ALA A 18 -10.08 -17.16 -13.51
CA ALA A 18 -11.11 -18.20 -13.44
C ALA A 18 -11.90 -18.24 -12.11
N SER A 19 -11.41 -17.58 -11.06
CA SER A 19 -12.02 -17.56 -9.72
C SER A 19 -12.15 -16.14 -9.13
N ARG A 20 -12.15 -15.10 -9.98
CA ARG A 20 -12.35 -13.71 -9.51
C ARG A 20 -13.80 -13.45 -9.12
N GLN A 21 -14.03 -13.12 -7.85
CA GLN A 21 -15.28 -12.52 -7.41
C GLN A 21 -15.32 -11.02 -7.72
N LYS A 22 -16.50 -10.52 -8.08
CA LYS A 22 -16.73 -9.07 -8.25
C LYS A 22 -16.51 -8.36 -6.92
N THR A 23 -15.88 -7.19 -6.97
CA THR A 23 -15.61 -6.39 -5.77
C THR A 23 -16.85 -5.62 -5.31
N PRO A 24 -16.91 -5.14 -4.05
CA PRO A 24 -18.07 -4.38 -3.55
C PRO A 24 -18.42 -3.17 -4.41
N ASN A 25 -17.45 -2.36 -4.83
CA ASN A 25 -17.67 -1.21 -5.72
C ASN A 25 -18.12 -1.66 -7.12
N GLU A 26 -17.55 -2.76 -7.65
CA GLU A 26 -17.98 -3.32 -8.93
C GLU A 26 -19.43 -3.83 -8.87
N ILE A 27 -19.85 -4.43 -7.77
CA ILE A 27 -21.24 -4.84 -7.53
C ILE A 27 -22.14 -3.62 -7.44
N ALA A 28 -21.75 -2.60 -6.66
CA ALA A 28 -22.53 -1.36 -6.52
C ALA A 28 -22.74 -0.66 -7.88
N LEU A 29 -21.69 -0.54 -8.69
CA LEU A 29 -21.80 0.00 -10.05
C LEU A 29 -22.69 -0.90 -10.92
N ASN A 30 -22.53 -2.22 -10.89
CA ASN A 30 -23.38 -3.11 -11.68
C ASN A 30 -24.87 -2.99 -11.33
N ILE A 31 -25.21 -2.78 -10.05
CA ILE A 31 -26.59 -2.54 -9.61
C ILE A 31 -27.12 -1.24 -10.21
N LEU A 32 -26.35 -0.14 -10.14
CA LEU A 32 -26.70 1.14 -10.75
C LEU A 32 -26.90 1.00 -12.27
N LEU A 33 -25.96 0.35 -12.97
CA LEU A 33 -26.01 0.17 -14.42
C LEU A 33 -27.19 -0.71 -14.85
N SER A 34 -27.49 -1.77 -14.08
CA SER A 34 -28.67 -2.62 -14.33
C SER A 34 -29.97 -1.83 -14.11
N GLY A 35 -30.03 -1.02 -13.05
CA GLY A 35 -31.17 -0.14 -12.78
C GLY A 35 -31.42 0.87 -13.91
N LEU A 36 -30.37 1.56 -14.38
CA LEU A 36 -30.45 2.47 -15.52
C LEU A 36 -30.88 1.74 -16.80
N THR A 37 -30.35 0.54 -17.06
CA THR A 37 -30.72 -0.27 -18.22
C THR A 37 -32.20 -0.63 -18.21
N ILE A 38 -32.75 -1.02 -17.04
CA ILE A 38 -34.19 -1.30 -16.89
C ILE A 38 -35.01 -0.04 -17.14
N ILE A 39 -34.62 1.09 -16.57
CA ILE A 39 -35.30 2.39 -16.77
C ILE A 39 -35.33 2.75 -18.26
N PHE A 40 -34.20 2.68 -18.95
CA PHE A 40 -34.12 3.01 -20.38
C PHE A 40 -34.87 2.00 -21.25
N LEU A 41 -34.84 0.72 -20.91
CA LEU A 41 -35.64 -0.28 -21.60
C LEU A 41 -37.14 0.05 -21.50
N LEU A 42 -37.64 0.34 -20.30
CA LEU A 42 -39.04 0.73 -20.10
C LEU A 42 -39.37 2.03 -20.85
N ALA A 43 -38.49 3.04 -20.79
CA ALA A 43 -38.67 4.30 -21.50
C ALA A 43 -38.79 4.11 -23.02
N VAL A 44 -37.91 3.29 -23.62
CA VAL A 44 -37.92 3.04 -25.07
C VAL A 44 -39.10 2.17 -25.49
N VAL A 45 -39.43 1.13 -24.72
CA VAL A 45 -40.56 0.23 -25.04
C VAL A 45 -41.90 0.96 -24.94
N THR A 46 -42.08 1.81 -23.93
CA THR A 46 -43.32 2.60 -23.75
C THR A 46 -43.46 3.75 -24.74
N LEU A 47 -42.34 4.23 -25.30
CA LEU A 47 -42.35 5.28 -26.33
C LEU A 47 -43.07 4.84 -27.61
N GLN A 48 -43.03 3.55 -27.98
CA GLN A 48 -43.69 3.08 -29.21
C GLN A 48 -45.23 3.17 -29.15
N PRO A 49 -45.94 2.71 -28.11
CA PRO A 49 -47.36 2.98 -27.94
C PRO A 49 -47.72 4.47 -28.00
N PHE A 50 -46.94 5.35 -27.36
CA PHE A 50 -47.17 6.80 -27.42
C PHE A 50 -46.97 7.36 -28.83
N ALA A 51 -45.95 6.88 -29.54
CA ALA A 51 -45.65 7.23 -30.91
C ALA A 51 -46.77 6.78 -31.86
N ILE A 52 -47.31 5.57 -31.69
CA ILE A 52 -48.46 5.06 -32.45
C ILE A 52 -49.71 5.91 -32.19
N TYR A 53 -50.03 6.18 -30.92
CA TYR A 53 -51.17 7.03 -30.55
C TYR A 53 -51.07 8.44 -31.19
N SER A 54 -49.84 8.93 -31.32
CA SER A 54 -49.50 10.24 -31.89
C SER A 54 -49.37 10.25 -33.42
N ASN A 55 -49.66 9.15 -34.12
CA ASN A 55 -49.43 8.99 -35.56
C ASN A 55 -47.96 9.24 -36.00
N ALA A 56 -47.00 8.89 -35.16
CA ALA A 56 -45.56 9.01 -35.39
C ALA A 56 -44.81 7.67 -35.16
N PRO A 57 -45.29 6.52 -35.64
CA PRO A 57 -44.73 5.21 -35.28
C PRO A 57 -43.24 5.14 -35.64
N GLN A 58 -42.44 4.62 -34.70
CA GLN A 58 -41.00 4.50 -34.89
C GLN A 58 -40.65 3.12 -35.45
N THR A 59 -39.60 3.05 -36.25
CA THR A 59 -39.06 1.76 -36.71
C THR A 59 -38.33 1.07 -35.57
N ILE A 60 -38.30 -0.26 -35.60
CA ILE A 60 -37.57 -1.06 -34.61
C ILE A 60 -36.08 -0.67 -34.59
N PHE A 61 -35.49 -0.35 -35.75
CA PHE A 61 -34.09 0.10 -35.85
C PHE A 61 -33.82 1.39 -35.06
N VAL A 62 -34.74 2.35 -35.12
CA VAL A 62 -34.61 3.62 -34.40
C VAL A 62 -34.76 3.41 -32.89
N LEU A 63 -35.70 2.58 -32.46
CA LEU A 63 -35.88 2.24 -31.04
C LEU A 63 -34.66 1.49 -30.47
N ILE A 64 -34.11 0.52 -31.20
CA ILE A 64 -32.89 -0.18 -30.80
C ILE A 64 -31.70 0.79 -30.76
N SER A 65 -31.58 1.67 -31.74
CA SER A 65 -30.50 2.67 -31.78
C SER A 65 -30.57 3.61 -30.57
N LEU A 66 -31.77 4.10 -30.23
CA LEU A 66 -32.02 4.90 -29.03
C LEU A 66 -31.63 4.11 -27.77
N LEU A 67 -32.11 2.88 -27.63
CA LEU A 67 -31.83 2.05 -26.46
C LEU A 67 -30.33 1.80 -26.29
N VAL A 68 -29.61 1.41 -27.34
CA VAL A 68 -28.17 1.16 -27.29
C VAL A 68 -27.39 2.43 -26.95
N CYS A 69 -27.83 3.58 -27.44
CA CYS A 69 -27.21 4.87 -27.11
C CYS A 69 -27.43 5.26 -25.64
N LEU A 70 -28.61 5.01 -25.07
CA LEU A 70 -28.93 5.38 -23.69
C LEU A 70 -28.37 4.41 -22.65
N ILE A 71 -28.32 3.11 -22.95
CA ILE A 71 -27.71 2.13 -22.04
C ILE A 71 -26.25 2.54 -21.78
N PRO A 72 -25.76 2.49 -20.52
CA PRO A 72 -24.41 2.93 -20.14
C PRO A 72 -23.33 1.92 -20.57
N THR A 73 -23.30 1.61 -21.87
CA THR A 73 -22.39 0.67 -22.53
C THR A 73 -20.93 1.06 -22.39
N THR A 74 -20.64 2.37 -22.33
CA THR A 74 -19.30 2.91 -22.16
C THR A 74 -18.63 2.42 -20.87
N ILE A 75 -19.26 2.64 -19.71
CA ILE A 75 -18.72 2.14 -18.44
C ILE A 75 -18.94 0.64 -18.27
N GLY A 76 -20.05 0.09 -18.77
CA GLY A 76 -20.35 -1.34 -18.67
C GLY A 76 -19.28 -2.23 -19.32
N GLY A 77 -18.76 -1.84 -20.47
CA GLY A 77 -17.66 -2.56 -21.14
C GLY A 77 -16.29 -2.36 -20.52
N LEU A 78 -16.05 -1.20 -19.88
CA LEU A 78 -14.74 -0.84 -19.35
C LEU A 78 -14.52 -1.28 -17.89
N LEU A 79 -15.59 -1.56 -17.13
CA LEU A 79 -15.51 -1.87 -15.71
C LEU A 79 -14.56 -3.04 -15.39
N SER A 80 -14.67 -4.14 -16.13
CA SER A 80 -13.81 -5.32 -15.96
C SER A 80 -12.37 -5.02 -16.32
N ALA A 81 -12.14 -4.27 -17.40
CA ALA A 81 -10.82 -3.89 -17.88
C ALA A 81 -10.07 -3.01 -16.86
N ILE A 82 -10.75 -2.06 -16.21
CA ILE A 82 -10.18 -1.22 -15.14
C ILE A 82 -9.70 -2.10 -13.98
N GLY A 83 -10.52 -3.09 -13.57
CA GLY A 83 -10.16 -4.01 -12.49
C GLY A 83 -8.92 -4.85 -12.82
N ILE A 84 -8.84 -5.39 -14.04
CA ILE A 84 -7.70 -6.19 -14.50
C ILE A 84 -6.44 -5.33 -14.59
N ALA A 85 -6.53 -4.14 -15.17
CA ALA A 85 -5.40 -3.23 -15.28
C ALA A 85 -4.86 -2.80 -13.90
N GLY A 86 -5.72 -2.60 -12.90
CA GLY A 86 -5.29 -2.30 -11.54
C GLY A 86 -4.50 -3.44 -10.89
N MET A 87 -4.92 -4.69 -11.09
CA MET A 87 -4.16 -5.86 -10.63
C MET A 87 -2.82 -5.98 -11.34
N ASP A 88 -2.80 -5.84 -12.66
CA ASP A 88 -1.57 -5.91 -13.47
C ASP A 88 -0.55 -4.88 -13.01
N ARG A 89 -1.00 -3.66 -12.72
CA ARG A 89 -0.14 -2.60 -12.16
C ARG A 89 0.45 -2.95 -10.80
N LEU A 90 -0.28 -3.61 -9.91
CA LEU A 90 0.31 -4.05 -8.63
C LEU A 90 1.41 -5.09 -8.86
N VAL A 91 1.19 -6.03 -9.79
CA VAL A 91 2.20 -7.04 -10.16
C VAL A 91 3.45 -6.37 -10.73
N GLN A 92 3.31 -5.34 -11.57
CA GLN A 92 4.43 -4.53 -12.09
C GLN A 92 5.20 -3.79 -10.98
N HIS A 93 4.55 -3.51 -9.85
CA HIS A 93 5.18 -2.97 -8.64
C HIS A 93 5.63 -4.08 -7.66
N ASN A 94 5.77 -5.31 -8.12
CA ASN A 94 6.09 -6.52 -7.37
C ASN A 94 5.23 -6.70 -6.10
N VAL A 95 3.93 -6.42 -6.19
CA VAL A 95 2.94 -6.74 -5.16
C VAL A 95 1.91 -7.70 -5.76
N LEU A 96 1.78 -8.89 -5.19
CA LEU A 96 0.79 -9.87 -5.59
C LEU A 96 -0.48 -9.67 -4.77
N ALA A 97 -1.59 -9.32 -5.43
CA ALA A 97 -2.90 -9.28 -4.80
C ALA A 97 -3.64 -10.60 -5.06
N MET A 98 -4.08 -11.27 -3.99
CA MET A 98 -4.79 -12.56 -4.10
C MET A 98 -6.23 -12.39 -4.61
N SER A 99 -6.76 -11.16 -4.62
CA SER A 99 -8.08 -10.84 -5.13
C SER A 99 -8.19 -9.37 -5.53
N GLY A 100 -9.17 -9.05 -6.40
CA GLY A 100 -9.47 -7.66 -6.77
C GLY A 100 -10.04 -6.85 -5.62
N ARG A 101 -10.68 -7.54 -4.67
CA ARG A 101 -11.22 -6.92 -3.47
C ARG A 101 -10.12 -6.33 -2.61
N ALA A 102 -8.97 -6.98 -2.50
CA ALA A 102 -7.82 -6.44 -1.77
C ALA A 102 -7.32 -5.14 -2.41
N VAL A 103 -7.18 -5.11 -3.73
CA VAL A 103 -6.73 -3.91 -4.49
C VAL A 103 -7.67 -2.73 -4.29
N GLU A 104 -8.97 -3.01 -4.33
CA GLU A 104 -9.99 -1.98 -4.12
C GLU A 104 -10.02 -1.48 -2.68
N ALA A 105 -10.03 -2.40 -1.71
CA ALA A 105 -10.01 -2.06 -0.29
C ALA A 105 -8.80 -1.21 0.07
N ALA A 106 -7.64 -1.46 -0.56
CA ALA A 106 -6.44 -0.66 -0.38
C ALA A 106 -6.64 0.82 -0.73
N GLY A 107 -7.48 1.13 -1.72
CA GLY A 107 -7.80 2.50 -2.09
C GLY A 107 -8.58 3.27 -1.02
N ASP A 108 -9.36 2.56 -0.20
CA ASP A 108 -10.23 3.14 0.83
C ASP A 108 -9.67 2.98 2.26
N VAL A 109 -8.45 2.48 2.42
CA VAL A 109 -7.78 2.36 3.72
C VAL A 109 -7.73 3.70 4.45
N ASN A 110 -8.08 3.69 5.73
CA ASN A 110 -8.03 4.84 6.62
C ASN A 110 -6.92 4.73 7.66
N THR A 111 -6.65 3.52 8.14
CA THR A 111 -5.66 3.25 9.17
C THR A 111 -4.70 2.17 8.67
N LEU A 112 -3.40 2.48 8.68
CA LEU A 112 -2.33 1.54 8.38
C LEU A 112 -1.62 1.14 9.67
N LEU A 113 -1.69 -0.14 9.98
CA LEU A 113 -0.96 -0.78 11.08
C LEU A 113 0.34 -1.37 10.53
N LEU A 114 1.46 -0.97 11.11
CA LEU A 114 2.78 -1.48 10.74
C LEU A 114 3.37 -2.22 11.91
N ASP A 115 3.77 -3.47 11.72
CA ASP A 115 4.71 -4.07 12.66
C ASP A 115 6.02 -3.26 12.66
N LYS A 116 6.72 -3.20 13.79
CA LYS A 116 7.97 -2.46 13.89
C LYS A 116 9.12 -3.23 13.22
N THR A 117 9.27 -4.51 13.59
CA THR A 117 10.49 -5.28 13.31
C THR A 117 10.50 -5.70 11.85
N GLY A 118 11.59 -5.43 11.13
CA GLY A 118 11.72 -5.82 9.71
C GLY A 118 10.88 -4.98 8.74
N THR A 119 9.83 -4.32 9.22
CA THR A 119 9.02 -3.36 8.48
C THR A 119 9.61 -1.95 8.67
N ILE A 120 9.34 -1.24 9.76
CA ILE A 120 9.82 0.15 9.97
C ILE A 120 11.34 0.22 10.16
N THR A 121 11.89 -0.76 10.88
CA THR A 121 13.32 -0.83 11.16
C THR A 121 14.00 -1.89 10.30
N LEU A 122 15.34 -1.90 10.29
CA LEU A 122 16.13 -2.96 9.64
C LEU A 122 15.93 -4.34 10.31
N GLY A 123 15.25 -4.40 11.45
CA GLY A 123 14.91 -5.63 12.17
C GLY A 123 16.02 -6.16 13.08
N ASN A 124 17.21 -5.54 13.06
CA ASN A 124 18.34 -5.90 13.90
C ASN A 124 18.84 -4.66 14.66
N ARG A 125 19.17 -4.83 15.95
CA ARG A 125 19.77 -3.76 16.74
C ARG A 125 21.25 -3.60 16.34
N GLN A 126 21.66 -2.37 16.07
CA GLN A 126 23.01 -2.02 15.63
C GLN A 126 23.70 -1.18 16.70
N ALA A 127 25.01 -1.37 16.87
CA ALA A 127 25.83 -0.51 17.71
C ALA A 127 25.92 0.89 17.11
N THR A 128 25.66 1.90 17.94
CA THR A 128 25.67 3.30 17.53
C THR A 128 26.72 4.11 18.28
N GLU A 129 26.98 3.78 19.54
CA GLU A 129 27.88 4.56 20.38
C GLU A 129 28.55 3.70 21.45
N PHE A 130 29.77 4.09 21.86
CA PHE A 130 30.49 3.53 23.00
C PHE A 130 30.59 4.59 24.10
N PHE A 131 30.26 4.22 25.32
CA PHE A 131 30.38 5.07 26.50
C PHE A 131 31.41 4.47 27.45
N ALA A 132 32.63 5.02 27.43
CA ALA A 132 33.69 4.66 28.38
C ALA A 132 33.37 5.18 29.78
N LEU A 133 33.73 4.39 30.79
CA LEU A 133 33.68 4.83 32.19
C LEU A 133 34.82 5.80 32.50
N LYS A 134 34.69 6.58 33.58
CA LYS A 134 35.75 7.49 34.02
C LYS A 134 37.08 6.76 34.21
N GLY A 135 38.12 7.31 33.59
CA GLY A 135 39.48 6.76 33.63
C GLY A 135 39.74 5.63 32.64
N VAL A 136 38.76 5.26 31.81
CA VAL A 136 38.94 4.33 30.68
C VAL A 136 39.08 5.14 29.40
N ASP A 137 40.10 4.83 28.59
CA ASP A 137 40.25 5.41 27.27
C ASP A 137 39.19 4.87 26.30
N GLU A 138 38.61 5.74 25.47
CA GLU A 138 37.54 5.36 24.54
C GLU A 138 38.06 4.36 23.49
N ASN A 139 39.33 4.46 23.07
CA ASN A 139 39.94 3.47 22.16
C ASN A 139 40.15 2.13 22.85
N ALA A 140 40.52 2.11 24.14
CA ALA A 140 40.65 0.88 24.90
C ALA A 140 39.31 0.14 25.03
N LEU A 141 38.22 0.87 25.26
CA LEU A 141 36.87 0.30 25.22
C LEU A 141 36.52 -0.23 23.83
N ALA A 142 36.77 0.54 22.78
CA ALA A 142 36.47 0.13 21.40
C ALA A 142 37.25 -1.13 21.00
N ASP A 143 38.52 -1.23 21.41
CA ASP A 143 39.37 -2.41 21.20
C ASP A 143 38.81 -3.65 21.91
N ALA A 144 38.50 -3.52 23.20
CA ALA A 144 37.90 -4.60 23.97
C ALA A 144 36.53 -5.02 23.43
N ALA A 145 35.70 -4.05 23.02
CA ALA A 145 34.39 -4.28 22.40
C ALA A 145 34.51 -5.04 21.08
N GLN A 146 35.48 -4.68 20.23
CA GLN A 146 35.74 -5.37 18.98
C GLN A 146 36.19 -6.82 19.24
N LEU A 147 37.23 -6.99 20.07
CA LEU A 147 37.83 -8.30 20.35
C LEU A 147 36.81 -9.28 20.95
N SER A 148 36.01 -8.83 21.91
CA SER A 148 34.94 -9.64 22.51
C SER A 148 33.77 -9.93 21.56
N SER A 149 33.65 -9.19 20.44
CA SER A 149 32.60 -9.38 19.44
C SER A 149 33.05 -10.17 18.21
N LEU A 150 34.34 -10.48 18.04
CA LEU A 150 34.84 -11.24 16.88
C LEU A 150 34.25 -12.65 16.78
N ALA A 151 33.99 -13.29 17.92
CA ALA A 151 33.36 -14.62 18.01
C ALA A 151 31.82 -14.56 18.08
N ASP A 152 31.26 -13.35 18.05
CA ASP A 152 29.83 -13.12 18.18
C ASP A 152 29.21 -12.94 16.78
N GLU A 153 28.77 -14.06 16.20
CA GLU A 153 28.22 -14.07 14.84
C GLU A 153 26.83 -13.44 14.73
N THR A 154 26.23 -12.98 15.84
CA THR A 154 24.93 -12.30 15.84
C THR A 154 25.00 -10.96 15.10
N PRO A 155 23.87 -10.44 14.59
CA PRO A 155 23.80 -9.10 14.01
C PRO A 155 24.35 -8.02 14.95
N GLU A 156 24.06 -8.12 16.26
CA GLU A 156 24.56 -7.22 17.29
C GLU A 156 26.08 -7.29 17.40
N GLY A 157 26.65 -8.50 17.49
CA GLY A 157 28.10 -8.72 17.52
C GLY A 157 28.82 -8.12 16.31
N ARG A 158 28.32 -8.43 15.11
CA ARG A 158 28.87 -7.88 13.85
C ARG A 158 28.79 -6.36 13.82
N SER A 159 27.68 -5.76 14.26
CA SER A 159 27.51 -4.30 14.26
C SER A 159 28.54 -3.57 15.14
N ILE A 160 28.97 -4.20 16.25
CA ILE A 160 29.99 -3.64 17.15
C ILE A 160 31.36 -3.64 16.48
N VAL A 161 31.70 -4.73 15.78
CA VAL A 161 32.96 -4.83 15.02
C VAL A 161 33.00 -3.77 13.91
N VAL A 162 31.86 -3.55 13.22
CA VAL A 162 31.73 -2.51 12.19
C VAL A 162 31.90 -1.11 12.80
N LEU A 163 31.19 -0.79 13.89
CA LEU A 163 31.30 0.50 14.56
C LEU A 163 32.73 0.78 15.04
N ALA A 164 33.39 -0.21 15.63
CA ALA A 164 34.79 -0.09 16.09
C ALA A 164 35.75 0.20 14.92
N LYS A 165 35.55 -0.47 13.78
CA LYS A 165 36.35 -0.26 12.57
C LYS A 165 36.11 1.12 11.94
N GLU A 166 34.86 1.55 11.82
CA GLU A 166 34.51 2.80 11.14
C GLU A 166 34.85 4.04 11.97
N LYS A 167 34.54 4.02 13.28
CA LYS A 167 34.71 5.20 14.14
C LYS A 167 36.13 5.33 14.72
N TYR A 168 36.80 4.20 15.00
CA TYR A 168 38.12 4.21 15.68
C TYR A 168 39.25 3.66 14.81
N GLY A 169 38.97 3.29 13.55
CA GLY A 169 40.00 2.82 12.61
C GLY A 169 40.60 1.45 12.96
N LEU A 170 39.99 0.70 13.88
CA LEU A 170 40.46 -0.61 14.32
C LEU A 170 40.24 -1.65 13.20
N ARG A 171 41.30 -1.94 12.44
CA ARG A 171 41.30 -2.99 11.41
C ARG A 171 41.70 -4.33 12.03
N GLY A 172 41.32 -5.43 11.37
CA GLY A 172 41.55 -6.79 11.89
C GLY A 172 43.02 -7.01 12.26
N ARG A 173 43.24 -7.60 13.44
CA ARG A 173 44.57 -8.00 13.91
C ARG A 173 44.96 -9.33 13.30
N GLU A 174 46.20 -9.47 12.88
CA GLU A 174 46.70 -10.78 12.47
C GLU A 174 46.87 -11.68 13.70
N LEU A 175 46.59 -12.99 13.54
CA LEU A 175 46.77 -13.98 14.61
C LEU A 175 48.22 -14.04 15.13
N SER A 176 49.18 -13.56 14.33
CA SER A 176 50.60 -13.40 14.63
C SER A 176 50.91 -12.28 15.64
N GLU A 177 49.96 -11.37 15.90
CA GLU A 177 50.14 -10.24 16.84
C GLU A 177 49.91 -10.64 18.31
N PHE A 178 49.36 -11.84 18.57
CA PHE A 178 49.11 -12.33 19.93
C PHE A 178 50.26 -13.21 20.41
N SER A 179 50.71 -13.01 21.66
CA SER A 179 51.81 -13.83 22.22
C SER A 179 51.36 -15.26 22.50
N THR A 180 50.06 -15.45 22.76
CA THR A 180 49.37 -16.73 22.86
C THR A 180 48.15 -16.78 21.95
N PRO A 181 47.77 -17.96 21.39
CA PRO A 181 46.58 -18.06 20.55
C PRO A 181 45.34 -17.62 21.33
N PRO A 182 44.57 -16.63 20.84
CA PRO A 182 43.38 -16.16 21.54
C PRO A 182 42.32 -17.25 21.58
N GLU A 183 41.80 -17.54 22.78
CA GLU A 183 40.66 -18.41 22.98
C GLU A 183 39.37 -17.59 22.88
N PHE A 184 38.70 -17.71 21.74
CA PHE A 184 37.45 -17.03 21.47
C PHE A 184 36.25 -17.74 22.11
N ILE A 185 35.43 -16.97 22.83
CA ILE A 185 34.21 -17.48 23.47
C ILE A 185 33.01 -17.01 22.64
N PRO A 186 32.35 -17.93 21.92
CA PRO A 186 31.20 -17.58 21.10
C PRO A 186 30.02 -17.14 21.97
N PHE A 187 29.16 -16.31 21.38
CA PHE A 187 27.91 -15.92 22.04
C PHE A 187 26.99 -17.14 22.22
N THR A 188 26.41 -17.29 23.42
CA THR A 188 25.36 -18.28 23.69
C THR A 188 24.17 -17.64 24.40
N ALA A 189 22.95 -18.07 24.05
CA ALA A 189 21.73 -17.52 24.65
C ALA A 189 21.61 -17.78 26.16
N GLN A 190 22.27 -18.83 26.67
CA GLN A 190 22.31 -19.19 28.08
C GLN A 190 23.18 -18.21 28.89
N THR A 191 24.36 -17.87 28.37
CA THR A 191 25.29 -16.96 29.05
C THR A 191 24.96 -15.48 28.76
N ARG A 192 24.32 -15.20 27.62
CA ARG A 192 24.03 -13.84 27.11
C ARG A 192 25.27 -12.95 27.02
N MET A 193 26.43 -13.56 26.80
CA MET A 193 27.72 -12.89 26.64
C MET A 193 28.60 -13.62 25.62
N SER A 194 29.57 -12.89 25.08
CA SER A 194 30.66 -13.34 24.21
C SER A 194 31.97 -12.74 24.72
N GLY A 195 33.11 -13.24 24.25
CA GLY A 195 34.39 -12.79 24.76
C GLY A 195 35.62 -13.40 24.11
N VAL A 196 36.78 -13.07 24.68
CA VAL A 196 38.06 -13.64 24.29
C VAL A 196 39.01 -13.70 25.50
N ASN A 197 39.87 -14.72 25.54
CA ASN A 197 40.96 -14.85 26.50
C ASN A 197 42.30 -14.88 25.75
N PHE A 198 43.25 -14.03 26.13
CA PHE A 198 44.61 -14.05 25.58
C PHE A 198 45.55 -13.27 26.49
N ASP A 199 46.83 -13.65 26.55
CA ASP A 199 47.90 -12.89 27.22
C ASP A 199 47.53 -12.40 28.65
N GLY A 200 46.79 -13.22 29.41
CA GLY A 200 46.32 -12.89 30.76
C GLY A 200 45.17 -11.87 30.83
N ARG A 201 44.62 -11.46 29.69
CA ARG A 201 43.42 -10.62 29.57
C ARG A 201 42.20 -11.50 29.32
N GLU A 202 41.17 -11.32 30.14
CA GLU A 202 39.86 -11.92 29.99
C GLU A 202 38.85 -10.82 29.64
N ILE A 203 38.39 -10.77 28.40
CA ILE A 203 37.44 -9.75 27.93
C ILE A 203 36.07 -10.40 27.72
N ARG A 204 35.03 -9.78 28.28
CA ARG A 204 33.63 -10.20 28.14
C ARG A 204 32.77 -9.04 27.71
N LYS A 205 31.80 -9.31 26.85
CA LYS A 205 30.75 -8.39 26.46
C LYS A 205 29.41 -9.09 26.49
N GLY A 206 28.39 -8.46 27.04
CA GLY A 206 27.09 -9.09 27.15
C GLY A 206 26.00 -8.22 27.75
N ALA A 207 24.86 -8.85 28.02
CA ALA A 207 23.74 -8.20 28.68
C ALA A 207 24.13 -7.71 30.08
N VAL A 208 23.55 -6.58 30.51
CA VAL A 208 23.87 -5.91 31.79
C VAL A 208 23.90 -6.89 32.97
N ASN A 209 22.84 -7.68 33.16
CA ASN A 209 22.75 -8.62 34.28
C ASN A 209 23.80 -9.73 34.22
N ALA A 210 24.17 -10.18 33.01
CA ALA A 210 25.16 -11.24 32.82
C ALA A 210 26.57 -10.74 33.18
N ILE A 211 26.90 -9.52 32.78
CA ILE A 211 28.18 -8.89 33.12
C ILE A 211 28.25 -8.49 34.59
N ILE A 212 27.16 -8.00 35.19
CA ILE A 212 27.12 -7.74 36.65
C ILE A 212 27.43 -9.01 37.43
N LYS A 213 26.86 -10.16 37.04
CA LYS A 213 27.15 -11.45 37.65
C LYS A 213 28.63 -11.83 37.49
N TYR A 214 29.16 -11.78 36.27
CA TYR A 214 30.56 -12.06 35.97
C TYR A 214 31.53 -11.20 36.82
N VAL A 215 31.25 -9.90 36.95
CA VAL A 215 32.03 -8.97 37.77
C VAL A 215 31.92 -9.29 39.28
N SER A 216 30.72 -9.64 39.75
CA SER A 216 30.43 -9.93 41.15
C SER A 216 31.01 -11.26 41.64
N ASP A 217 31.08 -12.27 40.77
CA ASP A 217 31.62 -13.59 41.08
C ASP A 217 33.12 -13.53 41.49
N ASN A 218 33.81 -12.42 41.16
CA ASN A 218 35.18 -12.12 41.56
C ASN A 218 35.30 -10.98 42.60
N GLY A 219 34.21 -10.63 43.28
CA GLY A 219 34.20 -9.69 44.41
C GLY A 219 34.20 -8.20 44.05
N ASN A 220 34.05 -7.85 42.75
CA ASN A 220 33.93 -6.46 42.31
C ASN A 220 32.47 -6.00 42.31
N GLN A 221 32.22 -4.72 42.60
CA GLN A 221 30.90 -4.12 42.46
C GLN A 221 30.81 -3.30 41.15
N PRO A 222 29.65 -3.31 40.47
CA PRO A 222 29.45 -2.46 39.30
C PRO A 222 29.51 -0.97 39.69
N PRO A 223 30.30 -0.12 39.01
CA PRO A 223 30.37 1.31 39.29
C PRO A 223 29.00 1.99 39.13
N SER A 224 28.70 2.99 39.97
CA SER A 224 27.43 3.75 39.86
C SER A 224 27.25 4.43 38.50
N GLU A 225 28.35 4.96 37.95
CA GLU A 225 28.38 5.57 36.61
C GLU A 225 27.94 4.60 35.50
N MET A 226 28.31 3.33 35.60
CA MET A 226 27.88 2.30 34.65
C MET A 226 26.36 2.14 34.68
N LEU A 227 25.77 2.11 35.88
CA LEU A 227 24.32 2.00 36.04
C LEU A 227 23.58 3.24 35.51
N GLU A 228 24.14 4.43 35.72
CA GLU A 228 23.61 5.69 35.17
C GLU A 228 23.59 5.68 33.63
N ILE A 229 24.66 5.21 32.99
CA ILE A 229 24.75 5.09 31.53
C ILE A 229 23.75 4.05 31.01
N VAL A 230 23.66 2.89 31.67
CA VAL A 230 22.67 1.85 31.34
C VAL A 230 21.26 2.40 31.41
N GLU A 231 20.92 3.12 32.49
CA GLU A 231 19.60 3.72 32.67
C GLU A 231 19.32 4.79 31.62
N ARG A 232 20.33 5.60 31.26
CA ARG A 232 20.23 6.60 30.19
C ARG A 232 19.92 5.95 28.83
N ILE A 233 20.62 4.87 28.48
CA ILE A 233 20.39 4.11 27.25
C ILE A 233 18.98 3.51 27.24
N ALA A 234 18.56 2.92 28.35
CA ALA A 234 17.23 2.34 28.48
C ALA A 234 16.12 3.40 28.33
N LYS A 235 16.30 4.59 28.93
CA LYS A 235 15.38 5.74 28.78
C LYS A 235 15.34 6.29 27.35
N ALA A 236 16.44 6.19 26.61
CA ALA A 236 16.51 6.54 25.19
C ALA A 236 15.90 5.46 24.27
N GLY A 237 15.46 4.32 24.83
CA GLY A 237 14.80 3.26 24.07
C GLY A 237 15.73 2.30 23.34
N GLY A 238 17.01 2.23 23.70
CA GLY A 238 17.89 1.19 23.15
C GLY A 238 18.36 0.19 24.18
N THR A 239 19.23 -0.72 23.73
CA THR A 239 19.69 -1.86 24.51
C THR A 239 21.15 -1.63 24.93
N PRO A 240 21.45 -1.57 26.23
CA PRO A 240 22.81 -1.45 26.70
C PRO A 240 23.49 -2.83 26.73
N LEU A 241 24.67 -2.95 26.12
CA LEU A 241 25.60 -4.06 26.38
C LEU A 241 26.80 -3.54 27.15
N VAL A 242 27.34 -4.34 28.04
CA VAL A 242 28.47 -3.93 28.89
C VAL A 242 29.71 -4.69 28.44
N VAL A 243 30.84 -3.99 28.38
CA VAL A 243 32.15 -4.60 28.16
C VAL A 243 32.93 -4.57 29.47
N ALA A 244 33.53 -5.70 29.83
CA ALA A 244 34.38 -5.85 30.99
C ALA A 244 35.68 -6.55 30.60
N GLU A 245 36.76 -6.16 31.26
CA GLU A 245 38.07 -6.79 31.14
C GLU A 245 38.59 -7.15 32.53
N ASN A 246 39.05 -8.39 32.71
CA ASN A 246 39.56 -8.91 33.97
C ASN A 246 38.62 -8.61 35.16
N ASN A 247 37.32 -8.86 34.96
CA ASN A 247 36.24 -8.58 35.93
C ASN A 247 36.06 -7.09 36.30
N LYS A 248 36.58 -6.16 35.50
CA LYS A 248 36.34 -4.72 35.66
C LYS A 248 35.55 -4.17 34.47
N PRO A 249 34.39 -3.53 34.67
CA PRO A 249 33.67 -2.85 33.60
C PRO A 249 34.55 -1.77 32.96
N LEU A 250 34.60 -1.76 31.63
CA LEU A 250 35.27 -0.72 30.83
C LEU A 250 34.29 0.34 30.34
N GLY A 251 33.06 -0.07 30.01
CA GLY A 251 32.06 0.82 29.43
C GLY A 251 30.82 0.09 28.94
N VAL A 252 29.94 0.88 28.32
CA VAL A 252 28.62 0.43 27.84
C VAL A 252 28.50 0.77 26.35
N ILE A 253 28.03 -0.20 25.57
CA ILE A 253 27.72 -0.08 24.15
C ILE A 253 26.23 0.21 24.01
N TYR A 254 25.91 1.23 23.22
CA TYR A 254 24.53 1.58 22.90
C TYR A 254 24.09 0.89 21.60
N LEU A 255 23.24 -0.13 21.74
CA LEU A 255 22.55 -0.75 20.60
C LEU A 255 21.21 -0.04 20.37
N LYS A 256 20.93 0.31 19.12
CA LYS A 256 19.67 0.93 18.69
C LYS A 256 19.07 0.14 17.53
N ASP A 257 17.75 0.01 17.50
CA ASP A 257 17.03 -0.49 16.33
C ASP A 257 16.93 0.62 15.28
N ILE A 258 17.54 0.44 14.11
CA ILE A 258 17.73 1.52 13.13
C ILE A 258 16.49 1.62 12.23
N VAL A 259 15.86 2.79 12.24
CA VAL A 259 14.77 3.12 11.32
C VAL A 259 15.29 3.17 9.88
N LYS A 260 14.54 2.58 8.95
CA LYS A 260 14.90 2.62 7.52
C LYS A 260 14.95 4.06 7.00
N GLY A 261 15.83 4.32 6.04
CA GLY A 261 15.92 5.63 5.39
C GLY A 261 14.63 5.98 4.64
N GLY A 262 14.23 7.26 4.67
CA GLY A 262 13.08 7.77 3.93
C GLY A 262 11.71 7.54 4.58
N MET A 263 11.64 6.95 5.78
CA MET A 263 10.36 6.62 6.43
C MET A 263 9.55 7.85 6.81
N VAL A 264 10.21 8.93 7.25
CA VAL A 264 9.54 10.18 7.66
C VAL A 264 8.79 10.81 6.48
N GLU A 265 9.43 10.90 5.32
CA GLU A 265 8.83 11.42 4.09
C GLU A 265 7.64 10.56 3.65
N ARG A 266 7.77 9.24 3.77
CA ARG A 266 6.75 8.26 3.38
C ARG A 266 5.52 8.32 4.29
N PHE A 267 5.68 8.40 5.61
CA PHE A 267 4.55 8.58 6.52
C PHE A 267 3.90 9.96 6.37
N ASN A 268 4.67 11.00 6.04
CA ASN A 268 4.10 12.30 5.69
C ASN A 268 3.23 12.23 4.42
N GLN A 269 3.62 11.45 3.41
CA GLN A 269 2.80 11.21 2.22
C GLN A 269 1.49 10.49 2.58
N LEU A 270 1.55 9.43 3.39
CA LEU A 270 0.35 8.73 3.87
C LEU A 270 -0.59 9.66 4.67
N ARG A 271 -0.03 10.52 5.53
CA ARG A 271 -0.80 11.53 6.27
C ARG A 271 -1.48 12.53 5.33
N GLN A 272 -0.81 12.97 4.27
CA GLN A 272 -1.41 13.83 3.23
C GLN A 272 -2.52 13.12 2.44
N MET A 273 -2.47 11.79 2.34
CA MET A 273 -3.53 10.96 1.76
C MET A 273 -4.70 10.71 2.72
N GLY A 274 -4.62 11.20 3.97
CA GLY A 274 -5.64 11.02 5.00
C GLY A 274 -5.57 9.67 5.71
N ILE A 275 -4.42 8.99 5.66
CA ILE A 275 -4.22 7.67 6.25
C ILE A 275 -3.47 7.83 7.58
N LYS A 276 -4.08 7.35 8.68
CA LYS A 276 -3.44 7.30 10.00
C LYS A 276 -2.47 6.12 10.04
N THR A 277 -1.26 6.34 10.53
CA THR A 277 -0.21 5.33 10.66
C THR A 277 0.00 4.97 12.12
N VAL A 278 -0.09 3.68 12.45
CA VAL A 278 0.11 3.19 13.82
C VAL A 278 1.19 2.11 13.82
N MET A 279 2.26 2.35 14.57
CA MET A 279 3.30 1.34 14.78
C MET A 279 2.87 0.36 15.87
N ILE A 280 3.05 -0.93 15.64
CA ILE A 280 2.79 -1.98 16.62
C ILE A 280 4.10 -2.67 16.97
N THR A 281 4.37 -2.82 18.28
CA THR A 281 5.58 -3.47 18.74
C THR A 281 5.40 -4.20 20.06
N GLY A 282 6.19 -5.26 20.27
CA GLY A 282 6.34 -5.91 21.57
C GLY A 282 7.37 -5.24 22.48
N ASP A 283 8.07 -4.20 22.00
CA ASP A 283 8.98 -3.42 22.84
C ASP A 283 8.21 -2.59 23.88
N ASN A 284 8.90 -2.20 24.95
CA ASN A 284 8.34 -1.34 25.99
C ASN A 284 7.96 0.05 25.46
N ALA A 285 7.14 0.77 26.22
CA ALA A 285 6.61 2.07 25.82
C ALA A 285 7.68 3.15 25.54
N LEU A 286 8.81 3.15 26.24
CA LEU A 286 9.88 4.12 26.04
C LEU A 286 10.60 3.90 24.70
N THR A 287 10.94 2.64 24.41
CA THR A 287 11.52 2.23 23.13
C THR A 287 10.59 2.52 21.97
N ALA A 288 9.31 2.13 22.11
CA ALA A 288 8.29 2.39 21.09
C ALA A 288 8.12 3.89 20.83
N ALA A 289 8.04 4.72 21.87
CA ALA A 289 7.90 6.17 21.71
C ALA A 289 9.12 6.83 21.03
N SER A 290 10.33 6.33 21.32
CA SER A 290 11.57 6.81 20.70
C SER A 290 11.59 6.52 19.20
N ILE A 291 11.31 5.27 18.81
CA ILE A 291 11.27 4.83 17.42
C ILE A 291 10.11 5.51 16.67
N ALA A 292 8.94 5.64 17.31
CA ALA A 292 7.78 6.29 16.70
C ALA A 292 8.09 7.74 16.31
N ARG A 293 8.77 8.47 17.19
CA ARG A 293 9.17 9.87 16.96
C ARG A 293 10.21 10.00 15.87
N GLU A 294 11.18 9.10 15.83
CA GLU A 294 12.22 9.08 14.81
C GLU A 294 11.66 8.71 13.42
N ALA A 295 10.77 7.72 13.37
CA ALA A 295 10.13 7.29 12.13
C ALA A 295 9.07 8.28 11.64
N GLY A 296 8.42 9.03 12.55
CA GLY A 296 7.39 10.02 12.23
C GLY A 296 5.98 9.45 12.08
N VAL A 297 5.70 8.29 12.68
CA VAL A 297 4.35 7.67 12.72
C VAL A 297 3.39 8.49 13.59
N ASP A 298 2.09 8.38 13.34
CA ASP A 298 1.07 9.15 14.06
C ASP A 298 0.83 8.65 15.48
N ASP A 299 0.93 7.33 15.69
CA ASP A 299 0.58 6.67 16.94
C ASP A 299 1.36 5.36 17.10
N PHE A 300 1.38 4.79 18.31
CA PHE A 300 2.00 3.48 18.55
C PHE A 300 1.29 2.64 19.61
N LEU A 301 1.35 1.33 19.45
CA LEU A 301 0.96 0.33 20.44
C LEU A 301 2.19 -0.44 20.89
N ALA A 302 2.62 -0.21 22.14
CA ALA A 302 3.74 -0.88 22.78
C ALA A 302 3.29 -2.13 23.54
N GLU A 303 4.24 -3.03 23.82
CA GLU A 303 4.03 -4.28 24.57
C GLU A 303 2.84 -5.11 24.01
N ALA A 304 2.61 -5.02 22.70
CA ALA A 304 1.42 -5.56 22.05
C ALA A 304 1.47 -7.09 21.97
N THR A 305 0.45 -7.75 22.52
CA THR A 305 0.20 -9.17 22.27
C THR A 305 -0.50 -9.38 20.92
N PRO A 306 -0.44 -10.58 20.31
CA PRO A 306 -1.22 -10.90 19.10
C PRO A 306 -2.72 -10.57 19.25
N GLU A 307 -3.28 -10.81 20.43
CA GLU A 307 -4.67 -10.49 20.77
C GLU A 307 -4.93 -8.98 20.76
N ASP A 308 -3.97 -8.17 21.21
CA ASP A 308 -4.09 -6.71 21.21
C ASP A 308 -4.01 -6.13 19.80
N LYS A 309 -3.19 -6.72 18.91
CA LYS A 309 -3.20 -6.38 17.47
C LYS A 309 -4.60 -6.58 16.88
N MET A 310 -5.19 -7.73 17.14
CA MET A 310 -6.54 -8.08 16.69
C MET A 310 -7.62 -7.16 17.26
N LYS A 311 -7.54 -6.81 18.56
CA LYS A 311 -8.48 -5.87 19.19
C LYS A 311 -8.38 -4.48 18.55
N LEU A 312 -7.18 -4.00 18.25
CA LEU A 312 -6.97 -2.71 17.60
C LEU A 312 -7.62 -2.68 16.21
N ILE A 313 -7.40 -3.72 15.40
CA ILE A 313 -8.04 -3.86 14.08
C ILE A 313 -9.56 -3.80 14.21
N LYS A 314 -10.14 -4.64 15.07
CA LYS A 314 -11.59 -4.68 15.28
C LYS A 314 -12.16 -3.37 15.80
N LYS A 315 -11.42 -2.67 16.66
CA LYS A 315 -11.81 -1.35 17.17
C LYS A 315 -11.90 -0.32 16.05
N GLU A 316 -10.87 -0.20 15.23
CA GLU A 316 -10.87 0.74 14.10
C GLU A 316 -11.96 0.37 13.08
N GLN A 317 -12.14 -0.93 12.79
CA GLN A 317 -13.23 -1.42 11.93
C GLN A 317 -14.62 -1.11 12.49
N ALA A 318 -14.83 -1.22 13.81
CA ALA A 318 -16.09 -0.86 14.46
C ALA A 318 -16.40 0.64 14.37
N GLU A 319 -15.39 1.50 14.20
CA GLU A 319 -15.53 2.92 13.91
C GLU A 319 -15.82 3.19 12.41
N GLY A 320 -15.97 2.14 11.59
CA GLY A 320 -16.26 2.25 10.16
C GLY A 320 -15.04 2.52 9.29
N LYS A 321 -13.82 2.36 9.83
CA LYS A 321 -12.57 2.56 9.09
C LYS A 321 -12.10 1.26 8.46
N LEU A 322 -11.53 1.35 7.27
CA LEU A 322 -10.81 0.23 6.66
C LEU A 322 -9.36 0.19 7.14
N VAL A 323 -8.94 -0.99 7.57
CA VAL A 323 -7.63 -1.20 8.20
C VAL A 323 -6.73 -2.02 7.28
N ALA A 324 -5.57 -1.45 6.96
CA ALA A 324 -4.47 -2.19 6.38
C ALA A 324 -3.48 -2.62 7.47
N MET A 325 -2.90 -3.80 7.32
CA MET A 325 -1.82 -4.27 8.17
C MET A 325 -0.69 -4.85 7.32
N THR A 326 0.55 -4.62 7.75
CA THR A 326 1.73 -5.33 7.24
C THR A 326 2.42 -6.12 8.36
N GLY A 327 2.95 -7.28 8.00
CA GLY A 327 3.67 -8.18 8.91
C GLY A 327 4.39 -9.31 8.17
N ASP A 328 5.30 -9.98 8.88
CA ASP A 328 6.12 -11.07 8.36
C ASP A 328 6.11 -12.35 9.23
N GLY A 329 5.70 -12.23 10.49
CA GLY A 329 5.72 -13.32 11.46
C GLY A 329 4.52 -14.26 11.38
N THR A 330 4.69 -15.50 11.87
CA THR A 330 3.56 -16.40 12.15
C THR A 330 2.57 -15.79 13.13
N ASN A 331 3.06 -14.93 14.04
CA ASN A 331 2.25 -14.25 15.04
C ASN A 331 1.33 -13.18 14.44
N ASP A 332 1.65 -12.70 13.24
CA ASP A 332 0.86 -11.69 12.54
C ASP A 332 -0.21 -12.29 11.64
N ALA A 333 -0.12 -13.59 11.32
CA ALA A 333 -1.05 -14.25 10.42
C ALA A 333 -2.53 -14.04 10.81
N PRO A 334 -2.96 -14.18 12.09
CA PRO A 334 -4.35 -13.91 12.47
C PRO A 334 -4.75 -12.46 12.23
N ALA A 335 -3.85 -11.51 12.49
CA ALA A 335 -4.10 -10.09 12.35
C ALA A 335 -4.13 -9.66 10.86
N LEU A 336 -3.25 -10.23 10.03
CA LEU A 336 -3.26 -10.07 8.58
C LEU A 336 -4.58 -10.57 7.96
N ALA A 337 -5.09 -11.71 8.44
CA ALA A 337 -6.36 -12.27 7.97
C ALA A 337 -7.60 -11.45 8.42
N GLN A 338 -7.50 -10.77 9.56
CA GLN A 338 -8.59 -9.94 10.10
C GLN A 338 -8.62 -8.54 9.47
N ALA A 339 -7.48 -8.02 9.01
CA ALA A 339 -7.39 -6.75 8.33
C ALA A 339 -8.14 -6.77 6.99
N ASP A 340 -8.68 -5.62 6.57
CA ASP A 340 -9.31 -5.48 5.26
C ASP A 340 -8.28 -5.65 4.13
N VAL A 341 -7.05 -5.17 4.40
CA VAL A 341 -5.89 -5.34 3.53
C VAL A 341 -4.72 -5.87 4.36
N GLY A 342 -4.43 -7.16 4.22
CA GLY A 342 -3.30 -7.82 4.89
C GLY A 342 -2.14 -8.00 3.91
N VAL A 343 -1.06 -7.26 4.10
CA VAL A 343 0.14 -7.30 3.24
C VAL A 343 1.26 -8.07 3.92
N ALA A 344 1.47 -9.30 3.47
CA ALA A 344 2.56 -10.15 3.93
C ALA A 344 3.87 -9.81 3.21
N MET A 345 5.00 -9.84 3.92
CA MET A 345 6.32 -9.69 3.30
C MET A 345 6.77 -11.01 2.65
N ASN A 346 7.52 -10.95 1.55
CA ASN A 346 8.03 -12.15 0.88
C ASN A 346 9.11 -12.89 1.68
N THR A 347 9.82 -12.18 2.56
CA THR A 347 10.70 -12.81 3.56
C THR A 347 9.93 -13.42 4.74
N GLY A 348 8.63 -13.16 4.82
CA GLY A 348 7.76 -13.66 5.87
C GLY A 348 7.45 -15.15 5.78
N THR A 349 6.90 -15.67 6.86
CA THR A 349 6.54 -17.10 6.99
C THR A 349 5.45 -17.50 6.00
N GLN A 350 5.39 -18.78 5.60
CA GLN A 350 4.31 -19.27 4.72
C GLN A 350 2.92 -18.99 5.31
N ALA A 351 2.76 -19.16 6.62
CA ALA A 351 1.52 -18.83 7.33
C ALA A 351 1.11 -17.36 7.15
N ALA A 352 2.06 -16.41 7.22
CA ALA A 352 1.78 -15.00 6.98
C ALA A 352 1.38 -14.73 5.52
N LYS A 353 2.06 -15.35 4.55
CA LYS A 353 1.74 -15.23 3.11
C LYS A 353 0.39 -15.80 2.75
N GLU A 354 -0.05 -16.86 3.43
CA GLU A 354 -1.36 -17.48 3.22
C GLU A 354 -2.49 -16.74 3.92
N ALA A 355 -2.21 -16.10 5.05
CA ALA A 355 -3.18 -15.29 5.76
C ALA A 355 -3.39 -13.90 5.14
N GLY A 356 -2.33 -13.31 4.58
CA GLY A 356 -2.40 -12.05 3.86
C GLY A 356 -3.17 -12.16 2.55
N ASN A 357 -3.93 -11.12 2.22
CA ASN A 357 -4.62 -11.01 0.92
C ASN A 357 -3.76 -10.28 -0.13
N MET A 358 -2.58 -9.81 0.26
CA MET A 358 -1.51 -9.36 -0.61
C MET A 358 -0.14 -9.85 -0.14
N VAL A 359 0.82 -9.98 -1.06
CA VAL A 359 2.22 -10.30 -0.78
C VAL A 359 3.13 -9.28 -1.46
N ASP A 360 3.95 -8.58 -0.68
CA ASP A 360 5.02 -7.73 -1.21
C ASP A 360 6.28 -8.55 -1.48
N LEU A 361 6.64 -8.67 -2.75
CA LEU A 361 7.76 -9.47 -3.22
C LEU A 361 9.14 -8.89 -2.86
N ASP A 362 9.21 -7.57 -2.62
CA ASP A 362 10.47 -6.87 -2.31
C ASP A 362 10.68 -6.70 -0.80
N SER A 363 9.72 -7.10 0.03
CA SER A 363 9.74 -6.91 1.50
C SER A 363 10.06 -5.47 1.92
N ASN A 364 9.47 -4.49 1.22
CA ASN A 364 9.66 -3.08 1.47
C ASN A 364 8.36 -2.40 1.89
N PRO A 365 8.20 -2.01 3.17
CA PRO A 365 6.96 -1.42 3.65
C PRO A 365 6.59 -0.10 2.97
N THR A 366 7.54 0.59 2.33
CA THR A 366 7.23 1.83 1.61
C THR A 366 6.28 1.59 0.45
N LYS A 367 6.22 0.35 -0.08
CA LYS A 367 5.32 -0.06 -1.17
C LYS A 367 3.84 0.05 -0.86
N LEU A 368 3.48 0.11 0.42
CA LEU A 368 2.09 0.32 0.81
C LEU A 368 1.54 1.63 0.26
N ILE A 369 2.38 2.63 0.04
CA ILE A 369 1.96 3.88 -0.60
C ILE A 369 1.54 3.62 -2.04
N GLU A 370 2.37 2.91 -2.81
CA GLU A 370 2.10 2.55 -4.19
C GLU A 370 0.84 1.66 -4.28
N VAL A 371 0.66 0.72 -3.35
CA VAL A 371 -0.54 -0.13 -3.26
C VAL A 371 -1.81 0.70 -3.05
N VAL A 372 -1.79 1.60 -2.06
CA VAL A 372 -2.94 2.47 -1.76
C VAL A 372 -3.18 3.45 -2.91
N GLU A 373 -2.13 3.99 -3.53
CA GLU A 373 -2.26 4.88 -4.67
C GLU A 373 -2.93 4.16 -5.85
N ILE A 374 -2.48 2.96 -6.21
CA ILE A 374 -3.08 2.17 -7.29
C ILE A 374 -4.55 1.87 -6.97
N GLY A 375 -4.87 1.50 -5.73
CA GLY A 375 -6.26 1.31 -5.28
C GLY A 375 -7.10 2.58 -5.44
N LYS A 376 -6.59 3.74 -5.03
CA LYS A 376 -7.27 5.04 -5.21
C LYS A 376 -7.46 5.40 -6.68
N GLN A 377 -6.45 5.16 -7.52
CA GLN A 377 -6.55 5.42 -8.96
C GLN A 377 -7.63 4.54 -9.62
N LEU A 378 -7.73 3.27 -9.22
CA LEU A 378 -8.78 2.35 -9.68
C LEU A 378 -10.18 2.89 -9.34
N LEU A 379 -10.41 3.26 -8.08
CA LEU A 379 -11.69 3.81 -7.62
C LEU A 379 -12.05 5.14 -8.33
N MET A 380 -11.08 6.05 -8.44
CA MET A 380 -11.25 7.33 -9.14
C MET A 380 -11.58 7.15 -10.61
N THR A 381 -10.90 6.20 -11.29
CA THR A 381 -11.13 5.91 -12.71
C THR A 381 -12.54 5.42 -12.96
N ARG A 382 -13.07 4.54 -12.09
CA ARG A 382 -14.47 4.12 -12.18
C ARG A 382 -15.42 5.29 -11.98
N GLY A 383 -15.25 6.06 -10.91
CA GLY A 383 -16.13 7.20 -10.61
C GLY A 383 -16.16 8.25 -11.73
N ALA A 384 -15.00 8.58 -12.30
CA ALA A 384 -14.87 9.50 -13.41
C ALA A 384 -15.55 9.00 -14.69
N LEU A 385 -15.33 7.74 -15.06
CA LEU A 385 -15.95 7.16 -16.25
C LEU A 385 -17.47 7.01 -16.09
N THR A 386 -17.97 6.70 -14.88
CA THR A 386 -19.39 6.74 -14.59
C THR A 386 -19.96 8.14 -14.75
N THR A 387 -19.29 9.16 -14.18
CA THR A 387 -19.71 10.56 -14.28
C THR A 387 -19.76 11.02 -15.74
N PHE A 388 -18.70 10.74 -16.50
CA PHE A 388 -18.62 11.04 -17.93
C PHE A 388 -19.71 10.32 -18.73
N SER A 389 -19.90 9.02 -18.48
CA SER A 389 -20.87 8.20 -19.20
C SER A 389 -22.30 8.66 -18.97
N ILE A 390 -22.66 9.06 -17.75
CA ILE A 390 -24.01 9.56 -17.44
C ILE A 390 -24.22 10.95 -18.03
N ALA A 391 -23.24 11.84 -17.93
CA ALA A 391 -23.33 13.18 -18.51
C ALA A 391 -23.48 13.14 -20.06
N ASN A 392 -22.87 12.13 -20.69
CA ASN A 392 -22.94 11.92 -22.14
C ASN A 392 -24.37 11.70 -22.64
N ASP A 393 -25.25 11.07 -21.85
CA ASP A 393 -26.61 10.76 -22.28
C ASP A 393 -27.43 12.01 -22.62
N VAL A 394 -27.11 13.17 -22.04
CA VAL A 394 -27.77 14.45 -22.35
C VAL A 394 -27.65 14.78 -23.84
N ALA A 395 -26.44 14.69 -24.40
CA ALA A 395 -26.22 14.98 -25.82
C ALA A 395 -26.94 13.96 -26.71
N LYS A 396 -26.97 12.68 -26.31
CA LYS A 396 -27.65 11.62 -27.05
C LYS A 396 -29.16 11.85 -27.13
N TYR A 397 -29.77 12.35 -26.05
CA TYR A 397 -31.18 12.77 -26.07
C TYR A 397 -31.42 13.90 -27.08
N PHE A 398 -30.57 14.94 -27.10
CA PHE A 398 -30.69 16.04 -28.04
C PHE A 398 -30.38 15.65 -29.49
N ALA A 399 -29.64 14.56 -29.73
CA ALA A 399 -29.41 14.04 -31.08
C ALA A 399 -30.61 13.23 -31.60
N ILE A 400 -31.10 12.29 -30.78
CA ILE A 400 -32.02 11.25 -31.27
C ILE A 400 -33.49 11.67 -31.16
N ILE A 401 -33.91 12.29 -30.05
CA ILE A 401 -35.35 12.61 -29.83
C ILE A 401 -35.90 13.57 -30.90
N PRO A 402 -35.21 14.66 -31.26
CA PRO A 402 -35.69 15.54 -32.33
C PRO A 402 -35.76 14.81 -33.67
N ALA A 403 -34.75 14.00 -33.99
CA ALA A 403 -34.68 13.23 -35.23
C ALA A 403 -35.84 12.23 -35.36
N MET A 404 -36.21 11.54 -34.29
CA MET A 404 -37.30 10.56 -34.27
C MET A 404 -38.66 11.15 -34.65
N PHE A 405 -38.92 12.38 -34.21
CA PHE A 405 -40.26 12.97 -34.24
C PHE A 405 -40.38 14.21 -35.10
N LEU A 406 -39.31 14.64 -35.78
CA LEU A 406 -39.26 15.87 -36.57
C LEU A 406 -40.40 15.98 -37.60
N LEU A 407 -40.75 14.87 -38.25
CA LEU A 407 -41.78 14.83 -39.29
C LEU A 407 -43.20 15.05 -38.74
N THR A 408 -43.47 14.55 -37.53
CA THR A 408 -44.82 14.65 -36.91
C THR A 408 -44.94 15.89 -36.03
N TYR A 409 -43.85 16.28 -35.36
CA TYR A 409 -43.77 17.43 -34.46
C TYR A 409 -42.63 18.35 -34.89
N PRO A 410 -42.82 19.20 -35.91
CA PRO A 410 -41.79 20.12 -36.38
C PRO A 410 -41.28 21.09 -35.29
N GLN A 411 -42.07 21.35 -34.25
CA GLN A 411 -41.67 22.17 -33.11
C GLN A 411 -40.45 21.57 -32.36
N LEU A 412 -40.26 20.26 -32.42
CA LEU A 412 -39.10 19.59 -31.83
C LEU A 412 -37.80 19.90 -32.58
N GLN A 413 -37.84 20.53 -33.76
CA GLN A 413 -36.64 21.04 -34.42
C GLN A 413 -35.89 22.06 -33.55
N ALA A 414 -36.60 22.80 -32.70
CA ALA A 414 -35.99 23.72 -31.73
C ALA A 414 -35.08 22.99 -30.72
N LEU A 415 -35.28 21.68 -30.51
CA LEU A 415 -34.44 20.84 -29.66
C LEU A 415 -33.23 20.26 -30.42
N ASN A 416 -33.12 20.43 -31.75
CA ASN A 416 -31.91 20.09 -32.51
C ASN A 416 -30.83 21.17 -32.31
N ILE A 417 -30.34 21.30 -31.08
CA ILE A 417 -29.34 22.30 -30.67
C ILE A 417 -28.04 22.14 -31.47
N MET A 418 -27.69 20.90 -31.86
CA MET A 418 -26.51 20.58 -32.66
C MET A 418 -26.66 20.95 -34.15
N GLY A 419 -27.87 21.26 -34.62
CA GLY A 419 -28.16 21.53 -36.03
C GLY A 419 -27.76 20.36 -36.93
N LEU A 420 -28.10 19.14 -36.55
CA LEU A 420 -27.81 17.91 -37.32
C LEU A 420 -28.59 17.90 -38.64
N HIS A 421 -27.98 17.37 -39.71
CA HIS A 421 -28.44 17.57 -41.09
C HIS A 421 -29.78 16.88 -41.41
N SER A 422 -29.93 15.61 -41.04
CA SER A 422 -31.13 14.79 -41.32
C SER A 422 -31.44 13.86 -40.15
N PRO A 423 -32.69 13.36 -40.00
CA PRO A 423 -33.01 12.37 -38.98
C PRO A 423 -32.12 11.12 -39.03
N GLN A 424 -31.81 10.64 -40.25
CA GLN A 424 -30.98 9.46 -40.45
C GLN A 424 -29.53 9.71 -40.04
N SER A 425 -28.93 10.83 -40.49
CA SER A 425 -27.56 11.21 -40.13
C SER A 425 -27.42 11.47 -38.63
N ALA A 426 -28.42 12.08 -37.98
CA ALA A 426 -28.42 12.32 -36.54
C ALA A 426 -28.35 11.02 -35.72
N ILE A 427 -29.22 10.05 -36.03
CA ILE A 427 -29.25 8.76 -35.33
C ILE A 427 -27.96 7.97 -35.61
N LEU A 428 -27.51 7.94 -36.87
CA LEU A 428 -26.29 7.24 -37.24
C LEU A 428 -25.06 7.85 -36.54
N SER A 429 -24.98 9.18 -36.46
CA SER A 429 -23.89 9.89 -35.79
C SER A 429 -23.85 9.60 -34.29
N ALA A 430 -25.02 9.56 -33.64
CA ALA A 430 -25.12 9.21 -32.22
C ALA A 430 -24.65 7.76 -31.96
N VAL A 431 -25.03 6.80 -32.81
CA VAL A 431 -24.62 5.40 -32.70
C VAL A 431 -23.11 5.24 -32.92
N ILE A 432 -22.56 5.88 -33.96
CA ILE A 432 -21.11 5.85 -34.24
C ILE A 432 -20.33 6.48 -33.10
N PHE A 433 -20.77 7.63 -32.58
CA PHE A 433 -20.15 8.25 -31.42
C PHE A 433 -20.14 7.30 -30.21
N ASN A 434 -21.27 6.64 -29.94
CA ASN A 434 -21.38 5.69 -28.84
C ASN A 434 -20.41 4.50 -28.96
N ALA A 435 -20.05 4.08 -30.18
CA ALA A 435 -19.03 3.05 -30.39
C ALA A 435 -17.61 3.61 -30.24
N LEU A 436 -17.31 4.76 -30.86
CA LEU A 436 -15.97 5.34 -30.86
C LEU A 436 -15.52 5.83 -29.48
N VAL A 437 -16.46 6.32 -28.66
CA VAL A 437 -16.14 6.82 -27.30
C VAL A 437 -15.59 5.71 -26.41
N ILE A 438 -16.01 4.45 -26.61
CA ILE A 438 -15.46 3.30 -25.87
C ILE A 438 -13.98 3.16 -26.19
N ILE A 439 -13.63 3.13 -27.48
CA ILE A 439 -12.24 2.99 -27.96
C ILE A 439 -11.38 4.14 -27.42
N ALA A 440 -11.89 5.38 -27.47
CA ALA A 440 -11.19 6.55 -26.98
C ALA A 440 -10.91 6.51 -25.46
N LEU A 441 -11.77 5.84 -24.68
CA LEU A 441 -11.66 5.74 -23.23
C LEU A 441 -10.88 4.51 -22.75
N ILE A 442 -10.59 3.52 -23.59
CA ILE A 442 -9.76 2.35 -23.24
C ILE A 442 -8.41 2.78 -22.64
N PRO A 443 -7.62 3.69 -23.24
CA PRO A 443 -6.34 4.10 -22.66
C PRO A 443 -6.47 4.70 -21.26
N LEU A 444 -7.54 5.47 -21.01
CA LEU A 444 -7.83 6.05 -19.71
C LEU A 444 -8.22 4.98 -18.69
N ALA A 445 -9.04 4.00 -19.09
CA ALA A 445 -9.46 2.88 -18.27
C ALA A 445 -8.28 1.98 -17.84
N LEU A 446 -7.31 1.76 -18.74
CA LEU A 446 -6.14 0.92 -18.49
C LEU A 446 -5.04 1.65 -17.72
N ARG A 447 -4.72 2.91 -18.09
CA ARG A 447 -3.67 3.68 -17.40
C ARG A 447 -4.14 4.16 -16.04
N GLY A 448 -5.42 4.43 -15.88
CA GLY A 448 -5.99 5.02 -14.67
C GLY A 448 -5.78 6.54 -14.60
N ILE A 449 -6.59 7.19 -13.77
CA ILE A 449 -6.51 8.64 -13.51
C ILE A 449 -5.44 8.88 -12.44
N GLY A 450 -4.50 9.77 -12.72
CA GLY A 450 -3.46 10.15 -11.77
C GLY A 450 -4.02 10.71 -10.47
N TYR A 451 -3.61 10.12 -9.35
CA TYR A 451 -4.04 10.54 -8.01
C TYR A 451 -3.29 11.80 -7.57
N ARG A 452 -3.99 12.70 -6.86
CA ARG A 452 -3.39 13.83 -6.14
C ARG A 452 -4.05 13.93 -4.77
N PRO A 453 -3.28 14.09 -3.68
CA PRO A 453 -3.82 14.25 -2.34
C PRO A 453 -4.63 15.56 -2.26
N MET A 454 -5.93 15.44 -2.04
CA MET A 454 -6.90 16.52 -2.00
C MET A 454 -8.04 16.11 -1.06
N SER A 455 -8.78 17.08 -0.50
CA SER A 455 -9.98 16.78 0.28
C SER A 455 -11.03 16.08 -0.57
N ALA A 456 -11.91 15.28 0.06
CA ALA A 456 -13.00 14.61 -0.62
C ALA A 456 -13.90 15.58 -1.41
N SER A 457 -14.18 16.77 -0.84
CA SER A 457 -14.97 17.82 -1.49
C SER A 457 -14.27 18.37 -2.75
N ALA A 458 -12.97 18.62 -2.67
CA ALA A 458 -12.20 19.13 -3.81
C ALA A 458 -12.03 18.07 -4.92
N LEU A 459 -11.89 16.78 -4.54
CA LEU A 459 -11.89 15.67 -5.49
C LEU A 459 -13.23 15.55 -6.21
N LEU A 460 -14.35 15.63 -5.48
CA LEU A 460 -15.68 15.59 -6.07
C LEU A 460 -15.92 16.76 -7.04
N GLN A 461 -15.61 17.99 -6.62
CA GLN A 461 -15.73 19.17 -7.48
C GLN A 461 -14.89 19.04 -8.75
N ARG A 462 -13.62 18.63 -8.60
CA ARG A 462 -12.74 18.42 -9.75
C ARG A 462 -13.27 17.33 -10.69
N ASN A 463 -13.80 16.24 -10.13
CA ASN A 463 -14.41 15.17 -10.92
C ASN A 463 -15.62 15.66 -11.72
N LEU A 464 -16.55 16.39 -11.08
CA LEU A 464 -17.71 16.96 -11.75
C LEU A 464 -17.33 18.01 -12.81
N LEU A 465 -16.35 18.86 -12.53
CA LEU A 465 -15.88 19.87 -13.47
C LEU A 465 -15.17 19.27 -14.68
N ILE A 466 -14.34 18.24 -14.51
CA ILE A 466 -13.58 17.66 -15.62
C ILE A 466 -14.43 16.63 -16.36
N TYR A 467 -14.94 15.62 -15.66
CA TYR A 467 -15.62 14.49 -16.27
C TYR A 467 -17.12 14.71 -16.44
N GLY A 468 -17.75 15.53 -15.59
CA GLY A 468 -19.14 15.94 -15.78
C GLY A 468 -19.29 16.93 -16.93
N ILE A 469 -18.60 18.08 -16.89
CA ILE A 469 -18.66 19.06 -17.99
C ILE A 469 -18.03 18.49 -19.27
N GLY A 470 -16.91 17.76 -19.16
CA GLY A 470 -16.33 17.06 -20.30
C GLY A 470 -17.30 16.04 -20.90
N GLY A 471 -17.98 15.26 -20.06
CA GLY A 471 -19.03 14.32 -20.48
C GLY A 471 -20.25 15.01 -21.10
N LEU A 472 -20.49 16.28 -20.78
CA LEU A 472 -21.52 17.08 -21.44
C LEU A 472 -21.04 17.64 -22.79
N ILE A 473 -19.88 18.29 -22.86
CA ILE A 473 -19.44 19.03 -24.06
C ILE A 473 -18.93 18.10 -25.17
N VAL A 474 -18.08 17.12 -24.82
CA VAL A 474 -17.42 16.21 -25.77
C VAL A 474 -18.42 15.52 -26.71
N PRO A 475 -19.56 14.97 -26.25
CA PRO A 475 -20.50 14.32 -27.16
C PRO A 475 -21.26 15.27 -28.06
N PHE A 476 -21.60 16.50 -27.62
CA PHE A 476 -22.20 17.50 -28.53
C PHE A 476 -21.27 17.80 -29.71
N VAL A 477 -19.98 18.01 -29.41
CA VAL A 477 -18.96 18.27 -30.44
C VAL A 477 -18.71 17.02 -31.29
N GLY A 478 -18.56 15.86 -30.67
CA GLY A 478 -18.27 14.59 -31.33
C GLY A 478 -19.37 14.15 -32.30
N ILE A 479 -20.64 14.17 -31.85
CA ILE A 479 -21.79 13.83 -32.70
C ILE A 479 -21.87 14.80 -33.88
N LYS A 480 -21.66 16.11 -33.65
CA LYS A 480 -21.69 17.10 -34.73
C LYS A 480 -20.57 16.89 -35.76
N ILE A 481 -19.36 16.57 -35.33
CA ILE A 481 -18.24 16.28 -36.24
C ILE A 481 -18.55 15.04 -37.08
N ILE A 482 -19.08 13.99 -36.46
CA ILE A 482 -19.45 12.76 -37.17
C ILE A 482 -20.55 13.03 -38.20
N ASP A 483 -21.57 13.80 -37.84
CA ASP A 483 -22.66 14.23 -38.73
C ASP A 483 -22.11 14.96 -39.95
N LEU A 484 -21.24 15.94 -39.74
CA LEU A 484 -20.59 16.68 -40.84
C LEU A 484 -19.77 15.75 -41.75
N ILE A 485 -19.03 14.79 -41.20
CA ILE A 485 -18.25 13.83 -41.99
C ILE A 485 -19.18 12.94 -42.84
N ILE A 486 -20.23 12.39 -42.25
CA ILE A 486 -21.15 11.49 -42.95
C ILE A 486 -21.90 12.23 -44.06
N THR A 487 -22.37 13.45 -43.78
CA THR A 487 -23.05 14.28 -44.77
C THR A 487 -22.12 14.71 -45.90
N THR A 488 -20.88 15.11 -45.60
CA THR A 488 -19.91 15.52 -46.64
C THR A 488 -19.47 14.35 -47.53
N LEU A 489 -19.43 13.13 -46.99
CA LEU A 489 -19.15 11.91 -47.76
C LEU A 489 -20.38 11.36 -48.49
N GLY A 490 -21.57 11.95 -48.31
CA GLY A 490 -22.82 11.50 -48.94
C GLY A 490 -23.29 10.13 -48.45
N LEU A 491 -22.94 9.75 -47.21
CA LEU A 491 -23.24 8.44 -46.63
C LEU A 491 -24.62 8.38 -45.95
N ALA A 492 -25.24 9.53 -45.63
CA ALA A 492 -26.58 9.64 -45.05
C ALA A 492 -27.23 11.01 -45.29
#